data_AF-A0A7W5BM32-F1
#
_entry.id   AF-A0A7W5BM32-F1
#
_cell.length_a   1.000
_cell.length_b   1.000
_cell.length_c   1.000
_cell.angle_alpha   90.00
_cell.angle_beta   90.00
_cell.angle_gamma   90.00
#
_symmetry.space_group_name_H-M   'P 1'
#
loop_
_entity.id
_entity.type
_entity.pdbx_description
1 polymer ?
#
loop_
_entity_poly.entity_id
_entity_poly.type
_entity_poly.pdbx_seq_one_letter_code
_entity_poly.pdbx_strand_id
1 'polypeptide(L)'
;MAAKTTLNAKNLESLGAPRLAELLIEISMGSAARKRRLRMELAGNHGSVEIAREVRKRLASIARARTLIDWRKVKALKNDLETQRKTIAETVAADDPEEAFELI
;
A
#
# COMPACT_ATOMS: atom_id res chain seq x y z
N MET A 1 21.76 33.13 7.99
CA MET A 1 20.32 32.84 7.95
C MET A 1 20.06 31.71 6.94
N ALA A 2 20.22 30.45 7.35
CA ALA A 2 20.07 29.30 6.47
C ALA A 2 19.57 28.13 7.33
N ALA A 3 18.26 27.90 7.36
CA ALA A 3 17.66 26.77 8.08
C ALA A 3 16.18 26.53 7.75
N LYS A 4 15.46 27.54 7.23
CA LYS A 4 14.01 27.45 7.00
C LYS A 4 13.58 26.73 5.72
N THR A 5 14.48 26.51 4.76
CA THR A 5 14.16 25.93 3.44
C THR A 5 14.87 24.62 3.14
N THR A 6 15.69 24.11 4.07
CA THR A 6 16.34 22.81 3.90
C THR A 6 15.28 21.71 3.88
N LEU A 7 15.30 20.87 2.84
CA LEU A 7 14.38 19.75 2.69
C LEU A 7 14.67 18.70 3.78
N ASN A 8 13.94 18.75 4.88
CA ASN A 8 13.98 17.78 5.96
C ASN A 8 12.57 17.60 6.55
N ALA A 9 12.34 16.48 7.26
CA ALA A 9 11.03 16.15 7.80
C ALA A 9 10.45 17.27 8.68
N LYS A 10 11.26 17.85 9.56
CA LYS A 10 10.83 18.91 10.50
C LYS A 10 10.39 20.20 9.80
N ASN A 11 11.07 20.57 8.72
CA ASN A 11 10.72 21.73 7.91
C ASN A 11 9.49 21.44 7.03
N LEU A 12 9.32 20.20 6.56
CA LEU A 12 8.13 19.78 5.83
C LEU A 12 6.89 19.74 6.73
N GLU A 13 7.01 19.25 7.98
CA GLU A 13 5.94 19.28 8.98
C GLU A 13 5.45 20.71 9.25
N SER A 14 6.33 21.71 9.17
CA SER A 14 5.97 23.13 9.34
C SER A 14 5.05 23.68 8.24
N LEU A 15 4.92 22.98 7.11
CA LEU A 15 3.97 23.32 6.04
C LEU A 15 2.52 22.95 6.38
N GLY A 16 2.33 22.06 7.36
CA GLY A 16 1.03 21.58 7.79
C GLY A 16 0.47 20.46 6.91
N ALA A 17 -0.41 19.66 7.52
CA ALA A 17 -1.07 18.51 6.90
C ALA A 17 -1.77 18.79 5.55
N PRO A 18 -2.56 19.88 5.37
CA PRO A 18 -3.26 20.10 4.10
C PRO A 18 -2.30 20.36 2.93
N ARG A 19 -1.23 21.13 3.16
CA ARG A 19 -0.26 21.46 2.11
C ARG A 19 0.61 20.25 1.74
N LEU A 20 0.94 19.41 2.72
CA LEU A 20 1.65 18.15 2.47
C LEU A 20 0.81 17.15 1.67
N ALA A 21 -0.51 17.07 1.93
CA ALA A 21 -1.41 16.18 1.19
C ALA A 21 -1.49 16.55 -0.31
N GLU A 22 -1.60 17.85 -0.63
CA GLU A 22 -1.58 18.34 -2.01
C GLU A 22 -0.26 18.00 -2.71
N LEU A 23 0.87 18.27 -2.06
CA LEU A 23 2.21 18.00 -2.62
C LEU A 23 2.44 16.50 -2.86
N LEU A 24 1.97 15.63 -1.96
CA LEU A 24 2.07 14.19 -2.13
C LEU A 24 1.22 13.69 -3.32
N ILE A 25 0.02 14.24 -3.51
CA ILE A 25 -0.81 13.93 -4.68
C ILE A 25 -0.08 14.37 -5.94
N GLU A 26 0.42 15.60 -6.00
CA GLU A 26 1.16 16.17 -7.14
C GLU A 26 2.38 15.31 -7.52
N ILE A 27 3.22 14.95 -6.55
CA ILE A 27 4.41 14.11 -6.74
C ILE A 27 4.05 12.67 -7.16
N SER A 28 2.84 12.21 -6.83
CA SER A 28 2.35 10.88 -7.18
C SER A 28 1.73 10.79 -8.57
N MET A 29 1.28 11.90 -9.17
CA MET A 29 0.59 11.88 -10.47
C MET A 29 1.49 11.34 -11.60
N GLY A 30 2.81 11.55 -11.51
CA GLY A 30 3.78 11.05 -12.49
C GLY A 30 4.33 9.64 -12.20
N SER A 31 3.90 8.96 -11.13
CA SER A 31 4.44 7.64 -10.76
C SER A 31 3.40 6.72 -10.15
N ALA A 32 3.05 5.67 -10.91
CA ALA A 32 2.14 4.61 -10.46
C ALA A 32 2.60 3.93 -9.17
N ALA A 33 3.93 3.78 -8.98
CA ALA A 33 4.52 3.22 -7.77
C ALA A 33 4.28 4.11 -6.54
N ARG A 34 4.46 5.43 -6.67
CA ARG A 34 4.21 6.39 -5.58
C ARG A 34 2.72 6.47 -5.24
N LYS A 35 1.85 6.47 -6.25
CA LYS A 35 0.40 6.45 -6.05
C LYS A 35 -0.07 5.18 -5.33
N ARG A 36 0.53 4.02 -5.65
CA ARG A 36 0.26 2.76 -4.94
C ARG A 36 0.76 2.80 -3.51
N ARG A 37 1.95 3.37 -3.26
CA ARG A 37 2.49 3.55 -1.91
C ARG A 37 1.59 4.45 -1.05
N LEU A 38 1.17 5.61 -1.53
CA LEU A 38 0.25 6.50 -0.81
C LEU A 38 -1.09 5.83 -0.49
N ARG A 39 -1.65 5.04 -1.40
CA ARG A 39 -2.87 4.26 -1.12
C ARG A 39 -2.66 3.21 -0.05
N MET A 40 -1.50 2.55 0.01
CA MET A 40 -1.19 1.57 1.05
C MET A 40 -1.02 2.25 2.42
N GLU A 41 -0.31 3.39 2.50
CA GLU A 41 -0.17 4.15 3.76
C GLU A 41 -1.52 4.68 4.25
N LEU A 42 -2.40 5.12 3.34
CA LEU A 42 -3.77 5.49 3.69
C LEU A 42 -4.60 4.29 4.17
N ALA A 43 -4.48 3.13 3.51
CA ALA A 43 -5.15 1.90 3.95
C ALA A 43 -4.67 1.46 5.34
N GLY A 44 -3.37 1.62 5.64
CA GLY A 44 -2.80 1.42 6.98
C GLY A 44 -3.41 2.30 8.07
N ASN A 45 -3.94 3.47 7.70
CA ASN A 45 -4.62 4.39 8.61
C ASN A 45 -6.16 4.21 8.69
N HIS A 46 -6.77 3.37 7.85
CA HIS A 46 -8.23 3.22 7.74
C HIS A 46 -8.80 1.93 8.37
N GLY A 47 -7.99 1.21 9.15
CA GLY A 47 -8.42 0.00 9.85
C GLY A 47 -8.38 -1.25 8.97
N SER A 48 -8.22 -2.40 9.62
CA SER A 48 -8.06 -3.73 9.01
C SER A 48 -9.06 -4.10 7.94
N VAL A 49 -10.29 -3.58 8.01
CA VAL A 49 -11.37 -3.85 7.04
C VAL A 49 -11.03 -3.36 5.63
N GLU A 50 -10.42 -2.19 5.47
CA GLU A 50 -10.08 -1.66 4.15
C GLU A 50 -8.84 -2.35 3.57
N ILE A 51 -7.90 -2.73 4.45
CA ILE A 51 -6.74 -3.56 4.10
C ILE A 51 -7.21 -4.93 3.59
N ALA A 52 -8.13 -5.57 4.32
CA ALA A 52 -8.74 -6.84 3.93
C ALA A 52 -9.44 -6.75 2.56
N ARG A 53 -10.16 -5.65 2.29
CA ARG A 53 -10.78 -5.42 0.96
C ARG A 53 -9.76 -5.32 -0.16
N GLU A 54 -8.67 -4.61 0.02
CA GLU A 54 -7.64 -4.47 -1.03
C GLU A 54 -6.90 -5.80 -1.27
N VAL A 55 -6.61 -6.54 -0.19
CA VAL A 55 -6.07 -7.91 -0.29
C VAL A 55 -7.03 -8.82 -1.06
N ARG A 56 -8.32 -8.85 -0.67
CA ARG A 56 -9.38 -9.63 -1.33
C ARG A 56 -9.46 -9.32 -2.82
N LYS A 57 -9.42 -8.03 -3.17
CA LYS A 57 -9.45 -7.57 -4.56
C LYS A 57 -8.24 -8.07 -5.36
N ARG A 58 -7.05 -8.04 -4.76
CA ARG A 58 -5.84 -8.56 -5.42
C ARG A 58 -5.91 -10.07 -5.63
N LEU A 59 -6.28 -10.83 -4.60
CA LEU A 59 -6.43 -12.29 -4.69
C LEU A 59 -7.50 -12.68 -5.72
N ALA A 60 -8.65 -12.01 -5.73
CA ALA A 60 -9.69 -12.22 -6.73
C ALA A 60 -9.25 -11.90 -8.17
N SER A 61 -8.34 -10.94 -8.34
CA SER A 61 -7.73 -10.66 -9.66
C SER A 61 -6.76 -11.76 -10.09
N ILE A 62 -6.00 -12.33 -9.15
CA ILE A 62 -5.08 -13.43 -9.42
C ILE A 62 -5.89 -14.69 -9.77
N ALA A 63 -6.93 -15.01 -9.00
CA ALA A 63 -7.81 -16.16 -9.22
C ALA A 63 -8.51 -16.13 -10.59
N ARG A 64 -8.86 -14.93 -11.08
CA ARG A 64 -9.48 -14.77 -12.40
C ARG A 64 -8.49 -14.79 -13.57
N ALA A 65 -7.19 -14.64 -13.32
CA ALA A 65 -6.20 -14.63 -14.38
C ALA A 65 -6.08 -16.03 -15.01
N ARG A 66 -6.28 -16.11 -16.33
CA ARG A 66 -6.13 -17.35 -17.12
C ARG A 66 -4.85 -17.40 -17.95
N THR A 67 -4.02 -16.37 -17.85
CA THR A 67 -2.79 -16.24 -18.63
C THR A 67 -1.70 -17.13 -18.06
N LEU A 68 -0.92 -17.75 -18.94
CA LEU A 68 0.26 -18.49 -18.53
C LEU A 68 1.32 -17.52 -17.97
N ILE A 69 1.93 -17.91 -16.85
CA ILE A 69 2.96 -17.12 -16.19
C ILE A 69 4.31 -17.47 -16.82
N ASP A 70 4.91 -16.50 -17.49
CA ASP A 70 6.29 -16.60 -17.98
C ASP A 70 7.26 -16.79 -16.80
N TRP A 71 8.29 -17.63 -16.96
CA TRP A 71 9.30 -17.92 -15.93
C TRP A 71 9.93 -16.65 -15.33
N ARG A 72 10.09 -15.58 -16.12
CA ARG A 72 10.60 -14.27 -15.65
C ARG A 72 9.66 -13.58 -14.67
N LYS A 73 8.35 -13.84 -14.78
CA LYS A 73 7.30 -13.25 -13.94
C LYS A 73 7.00 -14.07 -12.69
N VAL A 74 7.45 -15.33 -12.62
CA VAL A 74 7.23 -16.23 -11.46
C VAL A 74 7.72 -15.60 -10.16
N LYS A 75 8.94 -15.03 -10.16
CA LYS A 75 9.50 -14.38 -8.96
C LYS A 75 8.67 -13.17 -8.52
N ALA A 76 8.20 -12.36 -9.47
CA ALA A 76 7.37 -11.21 -9.16
C ALA A 76 6.01 -11.62 -8.59
N LEU A 77 5.37 -12.65 -9.15
CA LEU A 77 4.11 -13.19 -8.64
C LEU A 77 4.29 -13.80 -7.24
N LYS A 78 5.37 -14.57 -7.01
CA LYS A 78 5.68 -15.11 -5.69
C LYS A 78 5.81 -13.99 -4.66
N ASN A 79 6.57 -12.95 -4.96
CA ASN A 79 6.76 -11.83 -4.03
C ASN A 79 5.44 -11.08 -3.76
N ASP A 80 4.59 -10.94 -4.77
CA ASP A 80 3.27 -10.32 -4.62
C ASP A 80 2.37 -11.16 -3.70
N LEU A 81 2.28 -12.48 -3.91
CA LEU A 81 1.55 -13.40 -3.04
C LEU A 81 2.08 -13.39 -1.60
N GLU A 82 3.41 -13.39 -1.43
CA GLU A 82 4.05 -13.29 -0.12
C GLU A 82 3.70 -12.00 0.60
N THR A 83 3.64 -10.89 -0.14
CA THR A 83 3.23 -9.58 0.38
C THR A 83 1.77 -9.61 0.85
N GLN A 84 0.87 -10.23 0.08
CA GLN A 84 -0.53 -10.40 0.49
C GLN A 84 -0.62 -11.25 1.76
N ARG A 85 0.05 -12.41 1.80
CA ARG A 85 0.05 -13.30 2.99
C ARG A 85 0.55 -12.58 4.23
N LYS A 86 1.65 -11.83 4.12
CA LYS A 86 2.23 -11.07 5.23
C LYS A 86 1.25 -10.01 5.74
N THR A 87 0.57 -9.32 4.82
CA THR A 87 -0.43 -8.30 5.17
C THR A 87 -1.63 -8.92 5.90
N ILE A 88 -2.09 -10.09 5.46
CA ILE A 88 -3.16 -10.84 6.15
C ILE A 88 -2.71 -11.23 7.56
N ALA A 89 -1.56 -11.86 7.69
CA ALA A 89 -1.10 -12.43 8.96
C ALA A 89 -0.66 -11.39 9.99
N GLU A 90 -0.03 -10.29 9.55
CA GLU A 90 0.57 -9.31 10.47
C GLU A 90 -0.33 -8.10 10.71
N THR A 91 -1.25 -7.79 9.80
CA THR A 91 -2.07 -6.57 9.88
C THR A 91 -3.54 -6.90 10.03
N VAL A 92 -4.11 -7.70 9.12
CA VAL A 92 -5.55 -8.02 9.19
C VAL A 92 -5.84 -8.90 10.40
N ALA A 93 -5.07 -9.98 10.62
CA ALA A 93 -5.29 -10.92 11.72
C ALA A 93 -5.04 -10.30 13.11
N ALA A 94 -4.23 -9.25 13.19
CA ALA A 94 -3.97 -8.55 14.45
C ALA A 94 -5.21 -7.78 14.94
N ASP A 95 -6.03 -7.28 14.01
CA ASP A 95 -7.21 -6.47 14.29
C ASP A 95 -8.52 -7.26 14.17
N ASP A 96 -8.63 -8.13 13.16
CA ASP A 96 -9.81 -8.96 12.86
C ASP A 96 -9.38 -10.36 12.38
N PRO A 97 -9.26 -11.34 13.31
CA PRO A 97 -8.86 -12.70 12.99
C PRO A 97 -9.87 -13.45 12.10
N GLU A 98 -11.16 -13.12 12.18
CA GLU A 98 -12.22 -13.78 11.40
C GLU A 98 -12.14 -13.35 9.93
N GLU A 99 -12.02 -12.05 9.68
CA GLU A 99 -11.82 -11.50 8.34
C GLU A 99 -10.47 -11.96 7.74
N ALA A 100 -9.43 -12.13 8.56
CA ALA A 100 -8.16 -12.69 8.09
C ALA A 100 -8.27 -14.16 7.66
N PHE A 101 -9.07 -14.96 8.37
CA PHE A 101 -9.32 -16.36 8.03
C PHE A 101 -10.05 -16.49 6.69
N GLU A 102 -11.02 -15.62 6.41
CA GLU A 102 -11.75 -15.58 5.13
C GLU A 102 -10.87 -15.23 3.91
N LEU A 103 -9.63 -14.76 4.12
CA LEU A 103 -8.71 -14.37 3.04
C LEU A 103 -7.68 -15.46 2.67
N ILE A 104 -7.67 -16.61 3.35
CA ILE A 104 -6.72 -17.72 3.16
C ILE A 104 -7.43 -18.93 2.55
#